data_AF-A0A2E6Z7W8-F1
#
_entry.id   AF-A0A2E6Z7W8-F1
#
_cell.length_a   1.000
_cell.length_b   1.000
_cell.length_c   1.000
_cell.angle_alpha   90.00
_cell.angle_beta   90.00
_cell.angle_gamma   90.00
#
_symmetry.space_group_name_H-M   'P 1'
#
loop_
_entity.id
_entity.type
_entity.pdbx_description
1 polymer ?
#
loop_
_entity_poly.entity_id
_entity_poly.type
_entity_poly.pdbx_seq_one_letter_code
_entity_poly.pdbx_strand_id
1 'polypeptide(L)'
;MQDIIKQSKSLSDEQLSTLIKKLSSQLEKRQLKAKRREEEQKQQLKVQNELMEKINSLAAEKGVSLEQLGYVHQSSLQKPAKQRRGRPVISAENQTFVLKEGEPQLVFTRKAKELLDQGKAYRFNQLSPDQQAMARAATAAYNAR
;
A
#
# COMPACT_ATOMS: atom_id res chain seq x y z
N MET A 1 -23.86 -4.73 23.55
CA MET A 1 -25.03 -5.60 23.83
C MET A 1 -26.21 -4.83 24.40
N GLN A 2 -26.01 -3.87 25.32
CA GLN A 2 -27.12 -3.12 25.93
C GLN A 2 -27.91 -2.23 24.93
N ASP A 3 -27.25 -1.71 23.90
CA ASP A 3 -27.93 -0.87 22.88
C ASP A 3 -28.87 -1.66 21.96
N ILE A 4 -28.53 -2.93 21.68
CA ILE A 4 -29.34 -3.84 20.87
C ILE A 4 -30.64 -4.19 21.61
N ILE A 5 -30.56 -4.39 22.93
CA ILE A 5 -31.71 -4.70 23.79
C ILE A 5 -32.63 -3.48 23.97
N LYS A 6 -32.06 -2.26 23.99
CA LYS A 6 -32.86 -1.02 24.02
C LYS A 6 -33.58 -0.77 22.69
N GLN A 7 -32.92 -1.03 21.57
CA GLN A 7 -33.52 -0.90 20.23
C GLN A 7 -34.58 -1.97 19.96
N SER A 8 -34.40 -3.20 20.46
CA SER A 8 -35.41 -4.27 20.28
C SER A 8 -36.71 -3.98 21.03
N LYS A 9 -36.67 -3.25 22.16
CA LYS A 9 -37.88 -2.81 22.88
C LYS A 9 -38.67 -1.71 22.17
N SER A 10 -38.08 -1.05 21.18
CA SER A 10 -38.70 0.04 20.41
C SER A 10 -39.28 -0.40 19.05
N LEU A 11 -39.02 -1.63 18.65
CA LEU A 11 -39.50 -2.21 17.39
C LEU A 11 -40.71 -3.11 17.67
N SER A 12 -41.71 -3.08 16.81
CA SER A 12 -42.82 -4.03 16.90
C SER A 12 -42.34 -5.45 16.59
N ASP A 13 -43.05 -6.45 17.10
CA ASP A 13 -42.72 -7.87 16.85
C ASP A 13 -42.65 -8.21 15.35
N GLU A 14 -43.44 -7.52 14.52
CA GLU A 14 -43.40 -7.62 13.06
C GLU A 14 -42.11 -7.04 12.46
N GLN A 15 -41.64 -5.89 12.98
CA GLN A 15 -40.39 -5.28 12.56
C GLN A 15 -39.18 -6.12 12.99
N LEU A 16 -39.23 -6.74 14.18
CA LEU A 16 -38.20 -7.68 14.63
C LEU A 16 -38.17 -8.94 13.76
N SER A 17 -39.33 -9.53 13.45
CA SER A 17 -39.44 -10.71 12.58
C SER A 17 -38.89 -10.47 11.17
N THR A 18 -39.20 -9.32 10.57
CA THR A 18 -38.68 -8.95 9.25
C THR A 18 -37.17 -8.68 9.27
N LEU A 19 -36.65 -8.07 10.33
CA LEU A 19 -35.22 -7.84 10.51
C LEU A 19 -34.45 -9.16 10.68
N ILE A 20 -34.95 -10.08 11.51
CA ILE A 20 -34.35 -11.41 11.72
C ILE A 20 -34.28 -12.16 10.38
N LYS A 21 -35.37 -12.19 9.59
CA LYS A 21 -35.38 -12.82 8.26
C LYS A 21 -34.33 -12.23 7.32
N LYS A 22 -34.19 -10.89 7.30
CA LYS A 22 -33.18 -10.20 6.48
C LYS A 22 -31.76 -10.56 6.92
N LEU A 23 -31.49 -10.58 8.22
CA LEU A 23 -30.17 -10.91 8.76
C LEU A 23 -29.80 -12.37 8.50
N SER A 24 -30.73 -13.32 8.67
CA SER A 24 -30.51 -14.73 8.34
C SER A 24 -30.17 -14.92 6.85
N SER A 25 -30.92 -14.26 5.96
CA SER A 25 -30.63 -14.30 4.51
C SER A 25 -29.25 -13.70 4.18
N GLN A 26 -28.83 -12.63 4.87
CA GLN A 26 -27.50 -12.05 4.70
C GLN A 26 -26.39 -12.98 5.20
N LEU A 27 -26.60 -13.67 6.32
CA LEU A 27 -25.65 -14.63 6.87
C LEU A 27 -25.47 -15.82 5.93
N GLU A 28 -26.57 -16.39 5.40
CA GLU A 28 -26.53 -17.47 4.42
C GLU A 28 -25.74 -17.08 3.16
N LYS A 29 -26.00 -15.88 2.62
CA LYS A 29 -25.24 -15.35 1.47
C LYS A 29 -23.74 -15.22 1.76
N ARG A 30 -23.37 -14.79 2.96
CA ARG A 30 -21.96 -14.68 3.38
C ARG A 30 -21.31 -16.05 3.52
N GLN A 31 -22.00 -17.00 4.13
CA GLN A 31 -21.51 -18.37 4.28
C GLN A 31 -21.31 -19.05 2.92
N LEU A 32 -22.25 -18.90 1.99
CA LEU A 32 -22.13 -19.44 0.63
C LEU A 32 -20.93 -18.83 -0.11
N LYS A 33 -20.73 -17.51 0.01
CA LYS A 33 -19.57 -16.83 -0.59
C LYS A 33 -18.24 -17.28 0.02
N ALA A 34 -18.20 -17.53 1.33
CA ALA A 34 -17.02 -18.07 2.00
C ALA A 34 -16.68 -19.48 1.49
N LYS A 35 -17.68 -20.37 1.43
CA LYS A 35 -17.49 -21.74 0.90
C LYS A 35 -16.99 -21.74 -0.54
N ARG A 36 -17.58 -20.92 -1.42
CA ARG A 36 -17.12 -20.79 -2.82
C ARG A 36 -15.68 -20.32 -2.91
N ARG A 37 -15.28 -19.33 -2.10
CA ARG A 37 -13.88 -18.86 -2.05
C ARG A 37 -12.92 -19.95 -1.57
N GLU A 38 -13.30 -20.75 -0.58
CA GLU A 38 -12.49 -21.87 -0.12
C GLU A 38 -12.35 -22.96 -1.20
N GLU A 39 -13.42 -23.27 -1.92
CA GLU A 39 -13.41 -24.21 -3.04
C GLU A 39 -12.54 -23.70 -4.20
N GLU A 40 -12.69 -22.44 -4.58
CA GLU A 40 -11.87 -21.78 -5.60
C GLU A 40 -10.39 -21.78 -5.21
N GLN A 41 -10.06 -21.48 -3.95
CA GLN A 41 -8.68 -21.55 -3.45
C GLN A 41 -8.11 -22.97 -3.50
N LYS A 42 -8.90 -23.98 -3.09
CA LYS A 42 -8.48 -25.38 -3.18
C LYS A 42 -8.25 -25.82 -4.62
N GLN A 43 -9.11 -25.40 -5.55
CA GLN A 43 -8.94 -25.69 -6.97
C GLN A 43 -7.70 -25.01 -7.56
N GLN A 44 -7.48 -23.73 -7.24
CA GLN A 44 -6.28 -23.00 -7.65
C GLN A 44 -5.01 -23.66 -7.14
N LEU A 45 -5.00 -24.12 -5.89
CA LEU A 45 -3.84 -24.79 -5.31
C LEU A 45 -3.57 -26.14 -5.98
N LYS A 46 -4.60 -26.91 -6.33
CA LYS A 46 -4.45 -28.13 -7.13
C LYS A 46 -3.84 -27.86 -8.50
N VAL A 47 -4.38 -26.87 -9.23
CA VAL A 47 -3.87 -26.48 -10.56
C VAL A 47 -2.42 -26.02 -10.47
N GLN A 48 -2.07 -25.24 -9.44
CA GLN A 48 -0.69 -24.81 -9.21
C GLN A 48 0.25 -26.01 -8.97
N ASN A 49 -0.16 -26.96 -8.13
CA ASN A 49 0.65 -28.16 -7.88
C ASN A 49 0.85 -28.99 -9.14
N GLU A 50 -0.22 -29.21 -9.93
CA GLU A 50 -0.13 -29.96 -11.20
C GLU A 50 0.78 -29.25 -12.22
N LEU A 51 0.72 -27.92 -12.31
CA LEU A 51 1.63 -27.15 -13.17
C LEU A 51 3.08 -27.27 -12.71
N MET A 52 3.32 -27.21 -11.40
CA MET A 52 4.66 -27.38 -10.83
C MET A 52 5.22 -28.77 -11.12
N GLU A 53 4.43 -29.82 -10.99
CA GLU A 53 4.84 -31.19 -11.32
C GLU A 53 5.25 -31.32 -12.80
N LYS A 54 4.46 -30.73 -13.72
CA LYS A 54 4.78 -30.70 -15.16
C LYS A 54 6.04 -29.89 -15.46
N ILE A 55 6.23 -28.76 -14.79
CA ILE A 55 7.45 -27.94 -14.97
C ILE A 55 8.67 -28.73 -14.47
N ASN A 56 8.55 -29.43 -13.34
CA ASN A 56 9.63 -30.24 -12.79
C ASN A 56 9.98 -31.43 -13.69
N SER A 57 8.98 -32.11 -14.26
CA SER A 57 9.23 -33.20 -15.20
C SER A 57 9.93 -32.71 -16.48
N LEU A 58 9.49 -31.58 -17.04
CA LEU A 58 10.13 -30.96 -18.21
C LEU A 58 11.55 -30.49 -17.91
N ALA A 59 11.78 -29.90 -16.73
CA ALA A 59 13.11 -29.47 -16.29
C ALA A 59 14.07 -30.68 -16.19
N ALA A 60 13.61 -31.78 -15.59
CA ALA A 60 14.36 -33.03 -15.51
C ALA A 60 14.67 -33.63 -16.88
N GLU A 61 13.70 -33.67 -17.80
CA GLU A 61 13.89 -34.14 -19.18
C GLU A 61 14.92 -33.30 -19.96
N LYS A 62 14.98 -31.99 -19.68
CA LYS A 62 15.94 -31.08 -20.33
C LYS A 62 17.29 -31.00 -19.62
N GLY A 63 17.46 -31.68 -18.47
CA GLY A 63 18.68 -31.63 -17.67
C GLY A 63 18.96 -30.25 -17.07
N VAL A 64 17.94 -29.41 -16.94
CA VAL A 64 18.05 -28.03 -16.41
C VAL A 64 17.35 -27.98 -15.06
N SER A 65 17.99 -27.43 -14.03
CA SER A 65 17.33 -27.23 -12.73
C SER A 65 16.41 -25.99 -12.77
N LEU A 66 15.35 -25.97 -11.94
CA LEU A 66 14.47 -24.80 -11.81
C LEU A 66 15.24 -23.53 -11.41
N GLU A 67 16.33 -23.69 -10.66
CA GLU A 67 17.25 -22.62 -10.28
C GLU A 67 17.99 -22.02 -11.49
N GLN A 68 18.39 -22.86 -12.46
CA GLN A 68 19.01 -22.41 -13.71
C GLN A 68 18.03 -21.67 -14.62
N LEU A 69 16.72 -21.97 -14.53
CA LEU A 69 15.66 -21.23 -15.21
C LEU A 69 15.22 -19.96 -14.46
N GLY A 70 15.85 -19.63 -13.34
CA GLY A 70 15.52 -18.46 -12.53
C GLY A 70 14.21 -18.58 -11.72
N TYR A 71 13.61 -19.78 -11.65
CA TYR A 71 12.45 -20.06 -10.81
C TYR A 71 12.92 -20.30 -9.36
N VAL A 72 13.17 -19.22 -8.63
CA VAL A 72 13.36 -19.28 -7.19
C VAL A 72 12.00 -19.43 -6.53
N HIS A 73 11.81 -20.50 -5.75
CA HIS A 73 10.59 -20.76 -5.01
C HIS A 73 10.40 -19.67 -3.93
N GLN A 74 9.69 -18.60 -4.28
CA GLN A 74 9.25 -17.62 -3.28
C GLN A 74 8.07 -18.25 -2.54
N SER A 75 8.35 -18.92 -1.42
CA SER A 75 7.28 -19.38 -0.54
C SER A 75 6.40 -18.19 -0.21
N SER A 76 5.08 -18.36 -0.20
CA SER A 76 4.14 -17.29 0.19
C SER A 76 4.36 -16.78 1.63
N LEU A 77 5.22 -17.45 2.40
CA LEU A 77 5.71 -17.08 3.73
C LEU A 77 7.03 -16.28 3.71
N GLN A 78 7.77 -16.26 2.60
CA GLN A 78 8.85 -15.29 2.40
C GLN A 78 8.21 -13.93 2.22
N LYS A 79 8.15 -13.17 3.32
CA LYS A 79 7.98 -11.72 3.23
C LYS A 79 9.05 -11.25 2.24
N PRO A 80 8.69 -10.59 1.13
CA PRO A 80 9.69 -10.08 0.21
C PRO A 80 10.67 -9.29 1.06
N ALA A 81 11.96 -9.66 1.00
CA ALA A 81 13.01 -8.86 1.60
C ALA A 81 12.71 -7.45 1.14
N LYS A 82 12.39 -6.53 2.06
CA LYS A 82 12.00 -5.17 1.71
C LYS A 82 13.10 -4.68 0.80
N GLN A 83 12.83 -4.63 -0.52
CA GLN A 83 13.70 -3.92 -1.44
C GLN A 83 13.76 -2.55 -0.81
N ARG A 84 14.92 -2.21 -0.24
CA ARG A 84 15.20 -0.86 0.21
C ARG A 84 15.11 -0.07 -1.08
N ARG A 85 13.91 0.45 -1.39
CA ARG A 85 13.72 1.39 -2.48
C ARG A 85 14.77 2.45 -2.21
N GLY A 86 15.72 2.59 -3.13
CA GLY A 86 16.73 3.63 -3.03
C GLY A 86 16.02 4.94 -2.71
N ARG A 87 16.63 5.74 -1.84
CA ARG A 87 16.07 7.04 -1.49
C ARG A 87 15.80 7.82 -2.79
N PRO A 88 14.60 8.36 -3.00
CA PRO A 88 14.31 9.09 -4.21
C PRO A 88 15.22 10.32 -4.28
N VAL A 89 15.93 10.47 -5.40
CA VAL A 89 16.67 11.70 -5.73
C VAL A 89 15.64 12.79 -6.02
N ILE A 90 15.80 13.95 -5.39
CA ILE A 90 14.89 15.08 -5.52
C ILE A 90 15.56 16.23 -6.28
N SER A 91 14.77 17.02 -7.02
CA SER A 91 15.21 18.24 -7.70
C SER A 91 14.77 19.49 -6.94
N ALA A 92 15.61 20.52 -6.90
CA ALA A 92 15.34 21.76 -6.17
C ALA A 92 14.08 22.47 -6.65
N GLU A 93 13.83 22.42 -7.96
CA GLU A 93 12.74 23.11 -8.66
C GLU A 93 11.35 22.65 -8.19
N ASN A 94 11.27 21.42 -7.68
CA ASN A 94 10.03 20.81 -7.21
C ASN A 94 9.87 20.85 -5.69
N GLN A 95 10.79 21.50 -4.97
CA GLN A 95 10.75 21.56 -3.51
C GLN A 95 10.25 22.89 -2.97
N THR A 96 9.83 22.83 -1.72
CA THR A 96 9.42 23.97 -0.92
C THR A 96 10.51 24.30 0.11
N PHE A 97 10.80 25.58 0.27
CA PHE A 97 11.86 26.07 1.14
C PHE A 97 11.31 27.05 2.18
N VAL A 98 11.87 27.02 3.38
CA VAL A 98 11.67 28.07 4.38
C VAL A 98 12.98 28.84 4.53
N LEU A 99 12.89 30.16 4.58
CA LEU A 99 14.05 31.00 4.84
C LEU A 99 14.29 31.07 6.35
N LYS A 100 15.44 30.60 6.79
CA LYS A 100 15.95 30.86 8.15
C LYS A 100 17.19 31.71 8.03
N GLU A 101 17.15 32.90 8.63
CA GLU A 101 18.29 33.85 8.58
C GLU A 101 18.72 34.18 7.13
N GLY A 102 17.79 34.13 6.18
CA GLY A 102 18.06 34.36 4.76
C GLY A 102 18.45 33.11 3.96
N GLU A 103 18.71 31.99 4.62
CA GLU A 103 19.11 30.73 3.98
C GLU A 103 17.91 29.78 3.73
N PRO A 104 17.79 29.21 2.52
CA PRO A 104 16.70 28.30 2.18
C PRO A 104 16.92 26.89 2.75
N GLN A 105 16.00 26.44 3.60
CA GLN A 105 15.97 25.08 4.15
C GLN A 105 14.83 24.25 3.55
N LEU A 106 15.14 23.01 3.15
CA LEU A 106 14.19 22.06 2.56
C LEU A 106 13.08 21.63 3.54
N VAL A 107 11.84 21.61 3.06
CA VAL A 107 10.68 21.15 3.83
C VAL A 107 10.03 19.93 3.19
N PHE A 108 10.11 18.78 3.87
CA PHE A 108 9.48 17.51 3.43
C PHE A 108 8.19 17.16 4.21
N THR A 109 7.70 18.07 5.04
CA THR A 109 6.55 17.78 5.91
C THR A 109 5.23 17.91 5.15
N ARG A 110 4.19 17.19 5.60
CA ARG A 110 2.80 17.42 5.11
C ARG A 110 2.33 18.87 5.30
N LYS A 111 3.02 19.63 6.15
CA LYS A 111 2.78 21.05 6.41
C LYS A 111 3.41 21.97 5.37
N ALA A 112 4.16 21.47 4.38
CA ALA A 112 4.72 22.31 3.32
C ALA A 112 3.63 23.13 2.61
N LYS A 113 2.46 22.53 2.37
CA LYS A 113 1.31 23.21 1.79
C LYS A 113 0.77 24.31 2.71
N GLU A 114 0.55 23.99 3.99
CA GLU A 114 0.09 24.96 4.99
C GLU A 114 1.07 26.14 5.16
N LEU A 115 2.39 25.88 5.09
CA LEU A 115 3.41 26.93 5.19
C LEU A 115 3.45 27.84 3.95
N LEU A 116 3.20 27.29 2.76
CA LEU A 116 3.02 28.08 1.53
C LEU A 116 1.78 28.96 1.63
N ASP A 117 0.65 28.39 2.08
CA ASP A 117 -0.61 29.12 2.23
C ASP A 117 -0.51 30.24 3.29
N GLN A 118 0.35 30.06 4.30
CA GLN A 118 0.67 31.07 5.32
C GLN A 118 1.74 32.09 4.88
N GLY A 119 2.31 31.96 3.68
CA GLY A 119 3.41 32.82 3.20
C GLY A 119 4.73 32.66 3.96
N LYS A 120 4.89 31.57 4.73
CA LYS A 120 6.11 31.28 5.52
C LYS A 120 7.11 30.40 4.76
N ALA A 121 6.69 29.86 3.62
CA ALA A 121 7.53 29.09 2.73
C ALA A 121 7.44 29.64 1.31
N TYR A 122 8.45 29.30 0.52
CA TYR A 122 8.63 29.76 -0.84
C TYR A 122 8.88 28.57 -1.76
N ARG A 123 8.34 28.66 -2.97
CA ARG A 123 8.76 27.78 -4.08
C ARG A 123 10.10 28.25 -4.61
N PHE A 124 10.82 27.35 -5.25
CA PHE A 124 12.14 27.64 -5.82
C PHE A 124 12.16 28.90 -6.71
N ASN A 125 11.16 29.06 -7.55
CA ASN A 125 11.02 30.22 -8.46
C ASN A 125 10.69 31.55 -7.76
N GLN A 126 10.38 31.53 -6.46
CA GLN A 126 10.10 32.73 -5.66
C GLN A 126 11.33 33.20 -4.87
N LEU A 127 12.43 32.45 -4.92
CA LEU A 127 13.70 32.79 -4.28
C LEU A 127 14.54 33.72 -5.16
N SER A 128 15.35 34.57 -4.54
CA SER A 128 16.38 35.35 -5.26
C SER A 128 17.43 34.44 -5.90
N PRO A 129 18.19 34.90 -6.92
CA PRO A 129 19.22 34.08 -7.58
C PRO A 129 20.24 33.46 -6.61
N ASP A 130 20.69 34.23 -5.62
CA ASP A 130 21.63 33.76 -4.59
C ASP A 130 21.00 32.67 -3.71
N GLN A 131 19.74 32.86 -3.31
CA GLN A 131 18.98 31.84 -2.57
C GLN A 131 18.68 30.61 -3.43
N GLN A 132 18.45 30.75 -4.73
CA GLN A 132 18.28 29.60 -5.63
C GLN A 132 19.55 28.75 -5.70
N ALA A 133 20.73 29.37 -5.73
CA ALA A 133 22.00 28.66 -5.68
C ALA A 133 22.16 27.90 -4.36
N MET A 134 21.84 28.52 -3.22
CA MET A 134 21.85 27.87 -1.91
C MET A 134 20.83 26.74 -1.79
N ALA A 135 19.63 26.91 -2.36
CA ALA A 135 18.59 25.89 -2.39
C ALA A 135 19.03 24.65 -3.20
N ARG A 136 19.71 24.86 -4.34
CA ARG A 136 20.33 23.77 -5.11
C ARG A 136 21.39 23.05 -4.29
N ALA A 137 22.28 23.79 -3.62
CA ALA A 137 23.30 23.21 -2.75
C ALA A 137 22.67 22.36 -1.62
N ALA A 138 21.60 22.86 -0.97
CA ALA A 138 20.87 22.13 0.07
C ALA A 138 20.24 20.83 -0.46
N THR A 139 19.68 20.85 -1.68
CA THR A 139 19.11 19.65 -2.33
C THR A 139 20.18 18.65 -2.76
N ALA A 140 21.33 19.11 -3.25
CA ALA A 140 22.46 18.26 -3.58
C ALA A 140 23.01 17.57 -2.32
N ALA A 141 23.17 18.31 -1.22
CA ALA A 141 23.59 17.76 0.07
C ALA A 141 22.58 16.73 0.62
N TYR A 142 21.29 16.92 0.39
CA TYR A 142 20.26 15.94 0.76
C TYR A 142 20.39 14.65 -0.06
N ASN A 143 20.61 14.76 -1.37
CA ASN A 143 20.74 13.63 -2.30
C ASN A 143 22.05 12.84 -2.09
N ALA A 144 23.11 13.48 -1.59
CA ALA A 144 24.41 12.84 -1.32
C ALA A 144 24.46 12.03 0.00
N ARG A 145 23.40 12.10 0.83
CA ARG A 145 23.27 11.34 2.09
C ARG A 145 22.52 10.03 1.88
#